data_AF-A0A839HQY2-F1
#
_entry.id   AF-A0A839HQY2-F1
#
_cell.length_a   1.000
_cell.length_b   1.000
_cell.length_c   1.000
_cell.angle_alpha   90.00
_cell.angle_beta   90.00
_cell.angle_gamma   90.00
#
_symmetry.space_group_name_H-M   'P 1'
#
loop_
_entity.id
_entity.type
_entity.pdbx_description
1 polymer ?
#
loop_
_entity_poly.entity_id
_entity_poly.type
_entity_poly.pdbx_seq_one_letter_code
_entity_poly.pdbx_strand_id
1 'polypeptide(L)'
;MAAFPFSLPGPLVQGYSISPLDGTLRSDMDSGLARVRLRSTARLDRVEATWRLRTDELAAWRAWVGSSESYNLLQCSQDFANAYWGSARIQSRQPDALAAPDGSLSADGLVPNTELGDHYIERNVTGLPPMSEHTVSVNVRAAGSRDIQIYAFGTGNALHSVKLNTETGAAGLIASAEYTSGAGVTTDWGVQALVGGWWRMWLSGYPNASATNRRFRIRLTDAAGVGAFAGDGVTATAYVWGAQLSAGPLRPYLPTRTTAPASVDGLQGGAGWFEITLHLGGTKPETRLARFVGAPSYRMHSQAFWDVSAALEVR
;
A
#
# COMPACT_ATOMS: atom_id res chain seq x y z
N MET A 1 5.28 3.20 -25.96
CA MET A 1 4.43 2.10 -25.46
C MET A 1 5.05 1.64 -24.14
N ALA A 2 4.32 1.72 -23.04
CA ALA A 2 4.89 1.34 -21.73
C ALA A 2 5.20 -0.16 -21.71
N ALA A 3 6.44 -0.54 -21.44
CA ALA A 3 6.84 -1.94 -21.38
C ALA A 3 6.32 -2.58 -20.09
N PHE A 4 6.21 -3.90 -20.07
CA PHE A 4 5.98 -4.66 -18.84
C PHE A 4 6.96 -4.19 -17.73
N PRO A 5 6.51 -3.93 -16.49
CA PRO A 5 5.23 -4.32 -15.88
C PRO A 5 4.06 -3.33 -16.02
N PHE A 6 4.22 -2.23 -16.76
CA PHE A 6 3.18 -1.18 -16.85
C PHE A 6 2.03 -1.52 -17.81
N SER A 7 2.25 -2.42 -18.76
CA SER A 7 1.19 -3.03 -19.56
C SER A 7 1.53 -4.49 -19.88
N LEU A 8 0.53 -5.37 -19.89
CA LEU A 8 0.76 -6.74 -20.31
C LEU A 8 1.04 -6.80 -21.82
N PRO A 9 2.09 -7.51 -22.25
CA PRO A 9 2.27 -7.76 -23.67
C PRO A 9 1.10 -8.59 -24.21
N GLY A 10 0.88 -8.49 -25.52
CA GLY A 10 -0.09 -9.34 -26.20
C GLY A 10 0.22 -10.82 -25.93
N PRO A 11 -0.77 -11.65 -25.57
CA PRO A 11 -0.55 -13.07 -25.39
C PRO A 11 -0.16 -13.76 -26.70
N LEU A 12 0.51 -14.89 -26.59
CA LEU A 12 0.78 -15.81 -27.69
C LEU A 12 -0.55 -16.24 -28.33
N VAL A 13 -0.55 -16.33 -29.66
CA VAL A 13 -1.68 -16.89 -30.43
C VAL A 13 -1.85 -18.39 -30.16
N GLN A 14 -0.76 -19.08 -29.83
CA GLN A 14 -0.79 -20.52 -29.51
C GLN A 14 -1.34 -20.75 -28.09
N GLY A 15 -2.36 -21.61 -27.97
CA GLY A 15 -3.06 -21.88 -26.71
C GLY A 15 -4.13 -20.85 -26.36
N TYR A 16 -4.44 -19.94 -27.30
CA TYR A 16 -5.47 -18.93 -27.15
C TYR A 16 -6.85 -19.51 -27.44
N SER A 17 -7.76 -19.51 -26.46
CA SER A 17 -9.13 -20.00 -26.65
C SER A 17 -10.15 -19.06 -26.03
N ILE A 18 -11.34 -18.96 -26.64
CA ILE A 18 -12.44 -18.12 -26.18
C ILE A 18 -13.66 -19.01 -25.99
N SER A 19 -14.30 -18.91 -24.83
CA SER A 19 -15.56 -19.59 -24.53
C SER A 19 -16.54 -18.58 -23.93
N PRO A 20 -17.78 -18.47 -24.44
CA PRO A 20 -18.79 -17.62 -23.82
C PRO A 20 -19.07 -18.03 -22.38
N LEU A 21 -19.26 -17.05 -21.49
CA LEU A 21 -19.63 -17.29 -20.10
C LEU A 21 -21.13 -16.99 -19.92
N ASP A 22 -21.82 -17.85 -19.15
CA ASP A 22 -23.22 -17.59 -18.80
C ASP A 22 -23.30 -16.34 -17.89
N GLY A 23 -24.02 -15.34 -18.36
CA GLY A 23 -24.28 -14.10 -17.64
C GLY A 23 -25.28 -14.27 -16.48
N THR A 24 -25.79 -15.48 -16.26
CA THR A 24 -26.73 -15.79 -15.18
C THR A 24 -26.09 -16.61 -14.07
N LEU A 25 -26.53 -16.37 -12.84
CA LEU A 25 -26.22 -17.14 -11.66
C LEU A 25 -27.50 -17.84 -11.22
N ARG A 26 -27.48 -19.17 -11.20
CA ARG A 26 -28.56 -19.99 -10.67
C ARG A 26 -28.23 -20.38 -9.24
N SER A 27 -29.14 -20.09 -8.33
CA SER A 27 -29.12 -20.67 -6.98
C SER A 27 -30.13 -21.80 -6.94
N ASP A 28 -29.64 -23.02 -6.78
CA ASP A 28 -30.49 -24.16 -6.49
C ASP A 28 -31.01 -24.06 -5.05
N MET A 29 -32.25 -24.49 -4.84
CA MET A 29 -32.91 -24.49 -3.56
C MET A 29 -33.39 -25.91 -3.27
N ASP A 30 -33.17 -26.40 -2.06
CA ASP A 30 -33.63 -27.74 -1.63
C ASP A 30 -35.16 -27.86 -1.63
N SER A 31 -35.88 -26.73 -1.60
CA SER A 31 -37.33 -26.67 -1.84
C SER A 31 -37.74 -25.33 -2.44
N GLY A 32 -38.73 -25.33 -3.35
CA GLY A 32 -39.24 -24.12 -4.04
C GLY A 32 -38.63 -23.88 -5.43
N LEU A 33 -39.07 -22.82 -6.10
CA LEU A 33 -38.58 -22.47 -7.44
C LEU A 33 -37.16 -21.88 -7.37
N ALA A 34 -36.27 -22.40 -8.22
CA ALA A 34 -34.91 -21.89 -8.37
C ALA A 34 -34.93 -20.40 -8.71
N ARG A 35 -34.04 -19.63 -8.08
CA ARG A 35 -33.88 -18.20 -8.36
C ARG A 35 -32.71 -18.01 -9.30
N VAL A 36 -32.97 -17.33 -10.42
CA VAL A 36 -31.95 -16.93 -11.39
C VAL A 36 -31.71 -15.43 -11.22
N ARG A 37 -30.44 -15.04 -11.10
CA ARG A 37 -30.04 -13.62 -11.05
C ARG A 37 -29.07 -13.34 -12.19
N LEU A 38 -29.22 -12.18 -12.80
CA LEU A 38 -28.26 -11.69 -13.80
C LEU A 38 -26.98 -11.27 -13.07
N ARG A 39 -25.86 -11.90 -13.43
CA ARG A 39 -24.51 -11.57 -12.95
C ARG A 39 -24.00 -10.30 -13.62
N SER A 40 -24.30 -10.12 -14.91
CA SER A 40 -23.88 -8.97 -15.72
C SER A 40 -24.84 -8.76 -16.88
N THR A 41 -24.98 -7.51 -17.32
CA THR A 41 -25.67 -7.14 -18.57
C THR A 41 -24.70 -7.07 -19.77
N ALA A 42 -23.39 -7.12 -19.53
CA ALA A 42 -22.37 -7.20 -20.57
C ALA A 42 -22.15 -8.65 -21.03
N ARG A 43 -21.75 -8.83 -22.30
CA ARG A 43 -21.29 -10.12 -22.82
C ARG A 43 -20.01 -10.51 -22.09
N LEU A 44 -20.04 -11.62 -21.37
CA LEU A 44 -18.88 -12.16 -20.68
C LEU A 44 -18.29 -13.29 -21.51
N ASP A 45 -17.02 -13.18 -21.86
CA ASP A 45 -16.27 -14.25 -22.52
C ASP A 45 -15.11 -14.67 -21.60
N ARG A 46 -14.88 -15.97 -21.46
CA ARG A 46 -13.68 -16.52 -20.84
C ARG A 46 -12.61 -16.74 -21.90
N VAL A 47 -11.41 -16.23 -21.66
CA VAL A 47 -10.27 -16.32 -22.56
C VAL A 47 -9.13 -17.03 -21.85
N GLU A 48 -8.67 -18.16 -22.37
CA GLU A 48 -7.41 -18.78 -21.93
C GLU A 48 -6.27 -18.14 -22.74
N ALA A 49 -5.32 -17.51 -22.05
CA ALA A 49 -4.22 -16.76 -22.65
C ALA A 49 -2.88 -17.25 -22.13
N THR A 50 -1.86 -17.23 -22.98
CA THR A 50 -0.48 -17.60 -22.61
C THR A 50 0.48 -16.49 -23.00
N TRP A 51 1.41 -16.13 -22.12
CA TRP A 51 2.47 -15.15 -22.38
C TRP A 51 3.84 -15.83 -22.35
N ARG A 52 4.77 -15.38 -23.19
CA ARG A 52 6.18 -15.76 -23.11
C ARG A 52 6.96 -14.64 -22.44
N LEU A 53 7.41 -14.88 -21.22
CA LEU A 53 8.14 -13.92 -20.41
C LEU A 53 9.59 -14.36 -20.23
N ARG A 54 10.51 -13.40 -20.23
CA ARG A 54 11.88 -13.64 -19.73
C ARG A 54 11.87 -13.91 -18.22
N THR A 55 12.96 -14.44 -17.69
CA THR A 55 13.07 -14.77 -16.25
C THR A 55 12.89 -13.54 -15.33
N ASP A 56 13.40 -12.37 -15.72
CA ASP A 56 13.20 -11.09 -15.04
C ASP A 56 11.75 -10.60 -15.15
N GLU A 57 11.14 -10.73 -16.33
CA GLU A 57 9.73 -10.41 -16.56
C GLU A 57 8.80 -11.35 -15.76
N LEU A 58 9.13 -12.64 -15.62
CA LEU A 58 8.40 -13.58 -14.78
C LEU A 58 8.43 -13.16 -13.30
N ALA A 59 9.56 -12.65 -12.82
CA ALA A 59 9.67 -12.19 -11.44
C ALA A 59 8.71 -11.01 -11.18
N ALA A 60 8.66 -10.04 -12.09
CA ALA A 60 7.69 -8.95 -12.00
C ALA A 60 6.24 -9.46 -12.18
N TRP A 61 6.00 -10.49 -13.00
CA TRP A 61 4.65 -11.06 -13.17
C TRP A 61 4.18 -11.71 -11.87
N ARG A 62 5.05 -12.49 -11.22
CA ARG A 62 4.74 -13.14 -9.94
C ARG A 62 4.54 -12.14 -8.82
N ALA A 63 5.31 -11.05 -8.80
CA ALA A 63 5.06 -9.96 -7.88
C ALA A 63 3.69 -9.32 -8.15
N TRP A 64 3.29 -9.16 -9.42
CA TRP A 64 2.05 -8.52 -9.82
C TRP A 64 0.79 -9.38 -9.62
N VAL A 65 0.81 -10.67 -10.00
CA VAL A 65 -0.32 -11.61 -9.76
C VAL A 65 -0.34 -12.12 -8.31
N GLY A 66 0.83 -12.30 -7.70
CA GLY A 66 0.96 -12.79 -6.32
C GLY A 66 0.74 -11.72 -5.25
N SER A 67 0.69 -10.42 -5.59
CA SER A 67 0.39 -9.34 -4.65
C SER A 67 -1.11 -9.16 -4.38
N SER A 68 -1.90 -10.24 -4.41
CA SER A 68 -3.36 -10.19 -4.16
C SER A 68 -3.75 -9.92 -2.70
N GLU A 69 -2.79 -9.64 -1.82
CA GLU A 69 -3.07 -8.86 -0.62
C GLU A 69 -2.46 -7.48 -0.78
N SER A 70 -3.30 -6.46 -0.97
CA SER A 70 -2.94 -5.08 -0.65
C SER A 70 -2.56 -5.04 0.83
N TYR A 71 -1.30 -5.31 1.14
CA TYR A 71 -0.84 -5.38 2.52
C TYR A 71 -0.62 -3.99 3.12
N ASN A 72 -0.75 -2.91 2.33
CA ASN A 72 -0.84 -1.56 2.85
C ASN A 72 -2.31 -1.20 3.12
N LEU A 73 -2.65 -1.05 4.39
CA LEU A 73 -3.96 -0.65 4.89
C LEU A 73 -4.16 0.88 4.88
N LEU A 74 -3.12 1.65 4.53
CA LEU A 74 -3.20 3.10 4.40
C LEU A 74 -3.51 3.52 2.96
N GLN A 75 -4.23 4.62 2.81
CA GLN A 75 -4.53 5.25 1.53
C GLN A 75 -3.68 6.51 1.38
N CYS A 76 -3.55 7.01 0.15
CA CYS A 76 -2.80 8.22 -0.13
C CYS A 76 -1.40 8.16 0.51
N SER A 77 -0.73 7.00 0.42
CA SER A 77 0.51 6.74 1.16
C SER A 77 1.70 7.60 0.69
N GLN A 78 1.56 8.27 -0.44
CA GLN A 78 2.51 9.23 -1.00
C GLN A 78 1.99 10.68 -0.94
N ASP A 79 0.68 10.88 -0.76
CA ASP A 79 0.01 12.20 -0.77
C ASP A 79 -0.49 12.50 0.64
N PHE A 80 0.38 13.14 1.42
CA PHE A 80 0.09 13.60 2.78
C PHE A 80 -0.69 14.90 2.79
N ALA A 81 -0.67 15.68 1.70
CA ALA A 81 -1.52 16.86 1.54
C ALA A 81 -3.02 16.51 1.56
N ASN A 82 -3.38 15.29 1.12
CA ASN A 82 -4.73 14.75 1.12
C ASN A 82 -5.47 14.84 2.47
N ALA A 83 -6.78 15.09 2.42
CA ALA A 83 -7.65 15.10 3.60
C ALA A 83 -7.79 13.74 4.31
N TYR A 84 -7.33 12.65 3.68
CA TYR A 84 -7.16 11.36 4.35
C TYR A 84 -6.30 11.48 5.63
N TRP A 85 -5.30 12.36 5.61
CA TRP A 85 -4.39 12.57 6.72
C TRP A 85 -4.92 13.67 7.65
N GLY A 86 -5.19 13.30 8.89
CA GLY A 86 -5.49 14.25 9.95
C GLY A 86 -4.23 14.99 10.36
N SER A 87 -4.36 16.22 10.85
CA SER A 87 -3.21 17.01 11.29
C SER A 87 -3.55 17.90 12.47
N ALA A 88 -2.56 18.18 13.30
CA ALA A 88 -2.64 19.22 14.31
C ALA A 88 -1.46 20.18 14.16
N ARG A 89 -1.77 21.48 14.17
CA ARG A 89 -0.80 22.57 14.09
C ARG A 89 0.14 22.50 12.88
N ILE A 90 -0.33 21.93 11.77
CA ILE A 90 0.36 21.98 10.49
C ILE A 90 -0.31 23.09 9.67
N GLN A 91 0.44 24.16 9.38
CA GLN A 91 -0.04 25.30 8.58
C GLN A 91 -0.23 24.90 7.12
N SER A 92 0.72 24.14 6.58
CA SER A 92 0.72 23.70 5.18
C SER A 92 1.39 22.33 5.04
N ARG A 93 0.90 21.57 4.06
CA ARG A 93 1.48 20.32 3.58
C ARG A 93 1.85 20.56 2.13
N GLN A 94 3.12 20.88 1.89
CA GLN A 94 3.62 21.25 0.58
C GLN A 94 3.66 19.99 -0.30
N PRO A 95 2.75 19.85 -1.28
CA PRO A 95 2.69 18.64 -2.10
C PRO A 95 3.89 18.55 -3.02
N ASP A 96 4.37 17.32 -3.28
CA ASP A 96 5.42 17.03 -4.28
C ASP A 96 6.68 17.91 -4.12
N ALA A 97 7.04 18.25 -2.88
CA ALA A 97 8.05 19.24 -2.54
C ALA A 97 9.50 18.74 -2.68
N LEU A 98 9.72 17.43 -2.70
CA LEU A 98 11.05 16.83 -2.81
C LEU A 98 11.04 15.48 -3.54
N ALA A 99 12.17 15.13 -4.16
CA ALA A 99 12.38 13.79 -4.68
C ALA A 99 12.36 12.76 -3.55
N ALA A 100 11.44 11.80 -3.65
CA ALA A 100 11.28 10.66 -2.76
C ALA A 100 12.41 9.62 -2.97
N PRO A 101 12.54 8.60 -2.08
CA PRO A 101 13.56 7.55 -2.23
C PRO A 101 13.51 6.77 -3.55
N ASP A 102 12.34 6.72 -4.19
CA ASP A 102 12.16 6.08 -5.51
C ASP A 102 12.57 6.99 -6.69
N GLY A 103 13.01 8.21 -6.41
CA GLY A 103 13.43 9.22 -7.39
C GLY A 103 12.29 10.07 -7.95
N SER A 104 11.03 9.77 -7.63
CA SER A 104 9.89 10.58 -8.08
C SER A 104 9.78 11.88 -7.26
N LEU A 105 9.36 12.97 -7.90
CA LEU A 105 9.00 14.20 -7.19
C LEU A 105 7.61 14.05 -6.58
N SER A 106 7.55 13.42 -5.39
CA SER A 106 6.28 13.07 -4.74
C SER A 106 6.30 13.12 -3.21
N ALA A 107 7.40 13.56 -2.60
CA ALA A 107 7.45 13.69 -1.15
C ALA A 107 6.88 15.02 -0.68
N ASP A 108 6.08 14.99 0.38
CA ASP A 108 5.41 16.17 0.89
C ASP A 108 6.18 16.82 2.03
N GLY A 109 6.23 18.16 2.05
CA GLY A 109 6.83 18.96 3.11
C GLY A 109 5.84 19.31 4.22
N LEU A 110 6.22 19.11 5.48
CA LEU A 110 5.41 19.47 6.64
C LEU A 110 5.84 20.83 7.19
N VAL A 111 4.92 21.81 7.16
CA VAL A 111 5.13 23.17 7.67
C VAL A 111 4.35 23.36 8.98
N PRO A 112 5.02 23.39 10.15
CA PRO A 112 4.39 23.67 11.44
C PRO A 112 3.85 25.11 11.49
N ASN A 113 2.70 25.32 12.12
CA ASN A 113 2.15 26.67 12.35
C ASN A 113 2.86 27.37 13.53
N THR A 114 2.45 28.61 13.82
CA THR A 114 3.07 29.45 14.86
C THR A 114 2.54 29.21 16.27
N GLU A 115 1.60 28.26 16.48
CA GLU A 115 1.06 27.98 17.80
C GLU A 115 2.00 27.08 18.60
N LEU A 116 2.20 27.40 19.88
CA LEU A 116 2.94 26.52 20.80
C LEU A 116 2.15 25.23 21.03
N GLY A 117 2.71 24.10 20.61
CA GLY A 117 2.15 22.80 20.91
C GLY A 117 2.71 21.68 20.05
N ASP A 118 2.09 20.51 20.12
CA ASP A 118 2.50 19.38 19.31
C ASP A 118 2.09 19.56 17.85
N HIS A 119 3.06 19.37 16.96
CA HIS A 119 2.88 19.39 15.51
C HIS A 119 2.98 17.97 14.95
N TYR A 120 1.91 17.53 14.29
CA TYR A 120 1.88 16.17 13.73
C TYR A 120 0.89 16.01 12.58
N ILE A 121 1.13 14.97 11.80
CA ILE A 121 0.19 14.39 10.85
C ILE A 121 -0.12 12.95 11.27
N GLU A 122 -1.35 12.50 11.06
CA GLU A 122 -1.78 11.20 11.55
C GLU A 122 -2.89 10.54 10.73
N ARG A 123 -3.01 9.24 10.96
CA ARG A 123 -4.17 8.46 10.59
C ARG A 123 -4.55 7.52 11.72
N ASN A 124 -5.83 7.51 12.09
CA ASN A 124 -6.39 6.49 12.97
C ASN A 124 -7.13 5.47 12.09
N VAL A 125 -6.66 4.23 12.07
CA VAL A 125 -7.31 3.11 11.38
C VAL A 125 -8.14 2.33 12.40
N THR A 126 -9.42 2.10 12.13
CA THR A 126 -10.37 1.44 13.05
C THR A 126 -10.76 0.06 12.54
N GLY A 127 -11.33 -0.77 13.40
CA GLY A 127 -11.88 -2.08 13.01
C GLY A 127 -10.85 -3.18 12.80
N LEU A 128 -9.65 -3.04 13.34
CA LEU A 128 -8.60 -4.07 13.25
C LEU A 128 -8.74 -5.09 14.38
N PRO A 129 -8.38 -6.38 14.16
CA PRO A 129 -8.59 -7.43 15.17
C PRO A 129 -7.81 -7.14 16.47
N PRO A 130 -8.37 -7.34 17.68
CA PRO A 130 -7.58 -7.17 18.91
C PRO A 130 -6.38 -8.14 18.94
N MET A 131 -5.32 -7.79 19.69
CA MET A 131 -4.12 -8.63 19.88
C MET A 131 -3.48 -9.16 18.58
N SER A 132 -3.60 -8.42 17.48
CA SER A 132 -3.03 -8.80 16.20
C SER A 132 -1.88 -7.88 15.84
N GLU A 133 -0.74 -8.48 15.53
CA GLU A 133 0.47 -7.77 15.14
C GLU A 133 0.23 -6.95 13.88
N HIS A 134 0.63 -5.69 13.94
CA HIS A 134 0.69 -4.80 12.81
C HIS A 134 2.04 -4.10 12.80
N THR A 135 2.47 -3.69 11.62
CA THR A 135 3.66 -2.85 11.43
C THR A 135 3.27 -1.55 10.78
N VAL A 136 3.65 -0.43 11.39
CA VAL A 136 3.67 0.87 10.70
C VAL A 136 5.06 1.13 10.15
N SER A 137 5.16 1.72 8.97
CA SER A 137 6.42 2.24 8.44
C SER A 137 6.20 3.50 7.62
N VAL A 138 7.22 4.36 7.53
CA VAL A 138 7.21 5.56 6.69
C VAL A 138 8.63 5.98 6.37
N ASN A 139 8.81 6.64 5.23
CA ASN A 139 10.07 7.26 4.87
C ASN A 139 10.01 8.74 5.21
N VAL A 140 11.05 9.22 5.87
CA VAL A 140 11.16 10.60 6.35
C VAL A 140 12.52 11.18 6.03
N ARG A 141 12.57 12.49 5.85
CA ARG A 141 13.82 13.23 5.69
C ARG A 141 13.70 14.56 6.43
N ALA A 142 14.72 14.94 7.17
CA ALA A 142 14.73 16.24 7.84
C ALA A 142 14.93 17.38 6.84
N ALA A 143 14.25 18.49 7.11
CA ALA A 143 14.43 19.76 6.40
C ALA A 143 14.91 20.88 7.35
N GLY A 144 14.99 20.60 8.64
CA GLY A 144 15.50 21.49 9.68
C GLY A 144 16.01 20.71 10.89
N SER A 145 16.17 21.37 12.03
CA SER A 145 16.80 20.81 13.25
C SER A 145 15.87 19.93 14.10
N ARG A 146 14.80 19.38 13.51
CA ARG A 146 13.79 18.62 14.25
C ARG A 146 14.00 17.13 14.08
N ASP A 147 13.84 16.42 15.18
CA ASP A 147 13.78 14.97 15.24
C ASP A 147 12.38 14.49 14.87
N ILE A 148 12.28 13.26 14.38
CA ILE A 148 11.01 12.70 13.90
C ILE A 148 10.65 11.50 14.78
N GLN A 149 9.40 11.47 15.23
CA GLN A 149 8.86 10.40 16.04
C GLN A 149 7.64 9.79 15.35
N ILE A 150 7.67 8.47 15.12
CA ILE A 150 6.50 7.73 14.67
C ILE A 150 5.82 7.10 15.86
N TYR A 151 4.54 7.40 16.03
CA TYR A 151 3.66 6.77 17.01
C TYR A 151 2.83 5.69 16.35
N ALA A 152 2.78 4.54 16.99
CA ALA A 152 1.95 3.42 16.60
C ALA A 152 1.10 2.96 17.79
N PHE A 153 -0.10 2.44 17.50
CA PHE A 153 -0.87 1.56 18.39
C PHE A 153 -1.38 2.16 19.72
N GLY A 154 -0.96 3.36 20.14
CA GLY A 154 -1.39 3.98 21.39
C GLY A 154 -2.92 4.06 21.56
N THR A 155 -3.42 3.55 22.69
CA THR A 155 -4.78 3.84 23.18
C THR A 155 -4.73 5.01 24.16
N GLY A 156 -5.50 6.06 23.91
CA GLY A 156 -5.49 7.27 24.75
C GLY A 156 -4.13 7.98 24.74
N ASN A 157 -3.50 8.06 25.92
CA ASN A 157 -2.20 8.73 26.14
C ASN A 157 -1.01 7.75 26.18
N ALA A 158 -1.23 6.45 25.96
CA ALA A 158 -0.14 5.46 25.95
C ALA A 158 0.85 5.75 24.81
N LEU A 159 2.15 5.71 25.12
CA LEU A 159 3.23 5.96 24.18
C LEU A 159 3.73 4.62 23.64
N HIS A 160 3.74 4.46 22.33
CA HIS A 160 4.45 3.37 21.67
C HIS A 160 4.95 3.91 20.35
N SER A 161 6.25 4.17 20.31
CA SER A 161 6.82 5.02 19.28
C SER A 161 8.30 4.75 19.06
N VAL A 162 8.76 5.09 17.87
CA VAL A 162 10.19 5.11 17.53
C VAL A 162 10.56 6.55 17.22
N LYS A 163 11.62 7.01 17.86
CA LYS A 163 12.21 8.32 17.61
C LYS A 163 13.47 8.17 16.79
N LEU A 164 13.65 9.04 15.79
CA LEU A 164 14.87 9.22 15.01
C LEU A 164 15.44 10.60 15.31
N ASN A 165 16.69 10.63 15.79
CA ASN A 165 17.51 11.82 15.75
C ASN A 165 18.01 12.03 14.32
N THR A 166 17.56 13.08 13.67
CA THR A 166 17.76 13.25 12.22
C THR A 166 19.16 13.74 11.86
N GLU A 167 19.90 14.28 12.82
CA GLU A 167 21.28 14.73 12.67
C GLU A 167 22.28 13.58 12.79
N THR A 168 22.08 12.68 13.76
CA THR A 168 23.01 11.59 14.08
C THR A 168 22.58 10.23 13.51
N GLY A 169 21.31 10.07 13.12
CA GLY A 169 20.72 8.79 12.76
C GLY A 169 20.42 7.88 13.96
N ALA A 170 20.67 8.34 15.19
CA ALA A 170 20.38 7.56 16.39
C ALA A 170 18.88 7.37 16.55
N ALA A 171 18.45 6.14 16.84
CA ALA A 171 17.04 5.82 17.05
C ALA A 171 16.80 5.15 18.40
N GLY A 172 15.59 5.34 18.93
CA GLY A 172 15.17 4.75 20.20
C GLY A 172 13.68 4.43 20.25
N LEU A 173 13.35 3.29 20.85
CA LEU A 173 12.00 2.93 21.22
C LEU A 173 11.57 3.70 22.47
N ILE A 174 10.38 4.29 22.42
CA ILE A 174 9.70 4.91 23.57
C ILE A 174 8.36 4.19 23.73
N ALA A 175 8.27 3.40 24.79
CA ALA A 175 7.12 2.57 25.13
C ALA A 175 6.67 2.86 26.57
N SER A 176 5.36 3.06 26.77
CA SER A 176 4.75 3.20 28.09
C SER A 176 4.55 1.85 28.76
N ALA A 177 4.19 1.86 30.04
CA ALA A 177 4.06 0.65 30.88
C ALA A 177 3.10 -0.40 30.28
N GLU A 178 2.10 0.02 29.50
CA GLU A 178 1.16 -0.85 28.80
C GLU A 178 1.82 -1.79 27.78
N TYR A 179 2.98 -1.41 27.24
CA TYR A 179 3.74 -2.14 26.23
C TYR A 179 4.97 -2.85 26.79
N THR A 180 5.44 -2.46 27.97
CA THR A 180 6.60 -3.09 28.64
C THR A 180 6.19 -4.07 29.74
N SER A 181 5.03 -3.86 30.35
CA SER A 181 4.53 -4.65 31.49
C SER A 181 3.01 -4.93 31.43
N GLY A 182 2.32 -4.39 30.43
CA GLY A 182 0.90 -4.62 30.18
C GLY A 182 0.67 -5.68 29.10
N ALA A 183 -0.58 -5.77 28.62
CA ALA A 183 -0.97 -6.72 27.58
C ALA A 183 -0.58 -6.30 26.15
N GLY A 184 -0.04 -5.09 25.96
CA GLY A 184 0.51 -4.65 24.66
C GLY A 184 1.92 -5.20 24.46
N VAL A 185 2.32 -5.39 23.21
CA VAL A 185 3.62 -5.98 22.87
C VAL A 185 4.28 -5.20 21.74
N THR A 186 5.58 -4.93 21.90
CA THR A 186 6.48 -4.51 20.83
C THR A 186 7.20 -5.75 20.29
N THR A 187 7.08 -6.03 19.00
CA THR A 187 7.69 -7.20 18.36
C THR A 187 8.95 -6.86 17.57
N ASP A 188 8.96 -5.70 16.93
CA ASP A 188 10.10 -5.22 16.14
C ASP A 188 10.03 -3.69 16.00
N TRP A 189 11.18 -3.06 15.79
CA TRP A 189 11.27 -1.63 15.52
C TRP A 189 12.63 -1.28 14.92
N GLY A 190 12.70 -0.19 14.18
CA GLY A 190 13.99 0.28 13.70
C GLY A 190 13.93 1.47 12.78
N VAL A 191 15.13 1.86 12.35
CA VAL A 191 15.36 2.86 11.32
C VAL A 191 16.40 2.34 10.34
N GLN A 192 16.25 2.69 9.07
CA GLN A 192 17.18 2.32 8.01
C GLN A 192 17.46 3.54 7.14
N ALA A 193 18.73 3.88 6.95
CA ALA A 193 19.13 4.91 6.01
C ALA A 193 18.83 4.48 4.56
N LEU A 194 18.32 5.42 3.78
CA LEU A 194 18.03 5.30 2.35
C LEU A 194 18.83 6.34 1.56
N VAL A 195 18.76 6.27 0.24
CA VAL A 195 19.42 7.22 -0.66
C VAL A 195 18.93 8.65 -0.42
N GLY A 196 19.81 9.64 -0.62
CA GLY A 196 19.42 11.05 -0.58
C GLY A 196 19.05 11.59 0.81
N GLY A 197 19.56 10.99 1.90
CA GLY A 197 19.31 11.44 3.27
C GLY A 197 17.92 11.08 3.80
N TRP A 198 17.22 10.17 3.12
CA TRP A 198 15.98 9.59 3.57
C TRP A 198 16.22 8.50 4.62
N TRP A 199 15.26 8.30 5.50
CA TRP A 199 15.25 7.23 6.49
C TRP A 199 13.93 6.52 6.46
N ARG A 200 13.94 5.18 6.42
CA ARG A 200 12.76 4.37 6.67
C ARG A 200 12.67 4.07 8.15
N MET A 201 11.57 4.47 8.78
CA MET A 201 11.27 4.15 10.18
C MET A 201 10.15 3.12 10.24
N TRP A 202 10.19 2.19 11.21
CA TRP A 202 9.09 1.26 11.45
C TRP A 202 8.92 0.88 12.91
N LEU A 203 7.70 0.44 13.25
CA LEU A 203 7.34 -0.08 14.55
C LEU A 203 6.28 -1.17 14.39
N SER A 204 6.55 -2.32 14.99
CA SER A 204 5.74 -3.54 14.92
C SER A 204 5.26 -3.93 16.30
N GLY A 205 4.01 -4.34 16.39
CA GLY A 205 3.43 -4.80 17.64
C GLY A 205 1.92 -4.73 17.65
N TYR A 206 1.36 -4.80 18.85
CA TYR A 206 -0.08 -4.67 19.05
C TYR A 206 -0.41 -4.01 20.39
N PRO A 207 -1.51 -3.24 20.45
CA PRO A 207 -2.01 -2.67 21.70
C PRO A 207 -2.63 -3.73 22.61
N ASN A 208 -3.08 -3.35 23.80
CA ASN A 208 -3.74 -4.25 24.75
C ASN A 208 -4.95 -5.03 24.16
N ALA A 209 -5.44 -6.00 24.93
CA ALA A 209 -6.39 -7.03 24.45
C ALA A 209 -7.74 -6.54 23.91
N SER A 210 -8.14 -5.29 24.15
CA SER A 210 -9.45 -4.77 23.71
C SER A 210 -9.35 -3.72 22.59
N ALA A 211 -8.13 -3.30 22.22
CA ALA A 211 -7.95 -2.20 21.29
C ALA A 211 -8.10 -2.65 19.83
N THR A 212 -9.04 -2.03 19.11
CA THR A 212 -9.31 -2.26 17.68
C THR A 212 -8.89 -1.09 16.78
N ASN A 213 -8.36 -0.02 17.37
CA ASN A 213 -7.89 1.17 16.65
C ASN A 213 -6.36 1.23 16.62
N ARG A 214 -5.78 1.62 15.48
CA ARG A 214 -4.34 1.80 15.25
C ARG A 214 -4.10 3.24 14.87
N ARG A 215 -3.53 4.02 15.80
CA ARG A 215 -3.02 5.35 15.48
C ARG A 215 -1.67 5.21 14.82
N PHE A 216 -1.51 5.78 13.63
CA PHE A 216 -0.22 6.02 13.00
C PHE A 216 -0.03 7.54 12.92
N ARG A 217 0.97 8.07 13.64
CA ARG A 217 1.22 9.51 13.71
C ARG A 217 2.69 9.80 13.50
N ILE A 218 2.98 10.80 12.69
CA ILE A 218 4.31 11.36 12.48
C ILE A 218 4.35 12.69 13.22
N ARG A 219 5.12 12.76 14.30
CA ARG A 219 5.25 13.93 15.19
C ARG A 219 6.64 14.51 15.06
N LEU A 220 6.72 15.84 15.08
CA LEU A 220 7.97 16.58 15.11
C LEU A 220 8.39 16.81 16.56
N THR A 221 9.66 16.59 16.87
CA THR A 221 10.21 16.69 18.23
C THR A 221 11.60 17.33 18.22
N ASP A 222 12.11 17.69 19.39
CA ASP A 222 13.52 17.99 19.60
C ASP A 222 14.34 16.75 20.02
N ALA A 223 15.63 16.93 20.30
CA ALA A 223 16.53 15.88 20.79
C ALA A 223 16.13 15.27 22.14
N ALA A 224 15.35 15.98 22.97
CA ALA A 224 14.80 15.46 24.22
C ALA A 224 13.46 14.71 24.04
N GLY A 225 12.85 14.76 22.84
CA GLY A 225 11.55 14.15 22.55
C GLY A 225 10.35 15.05 22.88
N VAL A 226 10.61 16.34 23.13
CA VAL A 226 9.58 17.35 23.34
C VAL A 226 9.05 17.78 21.97
N GLY A 227 7.74 17.62 21.77
CA GLY A 227 7.05 18.02 20.53
C GLY A 227 6.42 19.40 20.59
N ALA A 228 6.40 20.04 21.76
CA ALA A 228 5.87 21.38 21.93
C ALA A 228 6.88 22.43 21.48
N PHE A 229 6.61 23.07 20.35
CA PHE A 229 7.35 24.24 19.88
C PHE A 229 6.40 25.17 19.11
N ALA A 230 6.88 26.34 18.68
CA ALA A 230 6.19 27.19 17.73
C ALA A 230 6.98 27.14 16.41
N GLY A 231 6.32 26.78 15.33
CA GLY A 231 6.87 26.86 13.98
C GLY A 231 6.92 28.29 13.45
N ASP A 232 7.46 28.44 12.24
CA ASP A 232 7.48 29.71 11.53
C ASP A 232 6.28 29.90 10.59
N GLY A 233 5.45 28.87 10.39
CA GLY A 233 4.32 28.89 9.48
C GLY A 233 4.67 28.90 8.00
N VAL A 234 5.96 28.79 7.64
CA VAL A 234 6.43 28.98 6.25
C VAL A 234 7.34 27.83 5.80
N THR A 235 8.30 27.42 6.61
CA THR A 235 9.35 26.49 6.21
C THR A 235 8.98 25.05 6.54
N ALA A 236 9.21 24.14 5.59
CA ALA A 236 9.09 22.71 5.85
C ALA A 236 10.18 22.30 6.85
N THR A 237 9.80 21.53 7.87
CA THR A 237 10.74 21.03 8.89
C THR A 237 11.07 19.55 8.70
N ALA A 238 10.21 18.83 7.98
CA ALA A 238 10.42 17.46 7.56
C ALA A 238 9.72 17.21 6.22
N TYR A 239 10.24 16.24 5.47
CA TYR A 239 9.60 15.64 4.31
C TYR A 239 9.14 14.22 4.65
N VAL A 240 7.97 13.84 4.16
CA VAL A 240 7.35 12.54 4.42
C VAL A 240 6.94 11.88 3.12
N TRP A 241 7.13 10.56 3.04
CA TRP A 241 6.76 9.78 1.87
C TRP A 241 6.59 8.30 2.20
N GLY A 242 5.64 7.65 1.53
CA GLY A 242 5.49 6.20 1.54
C GLY A 242 5.13 5.61 2.91
N ALA A 243 4.02 6.06 3.49
CA ALA A 243 3.48 5.47 4.70
C ALA A 243 2.82 4.11 4.45
N GLN A 244 3.00 3.18 5.36
CA GLN A 244 2.39 1.86 5.30
C GLN A 244 1.96 1.36 6.67
N LEU A 245 0.78 0.76 6.71
CA LEU A 245 0.32 -0.08 7.82
C LEU A 245 0.07 -1.47 7.25
N SER A 246 0.73 -2.50 7.75
CA SER A 246 0.54 -3.88 7.31
C SER A 246 0.26 -4.81 8.48
N ALA A 247 -0.50 -5.89 8.22
CA ALA A 247 -0.62 -6.97 9.18
C ALA A 247 0.69 -7.79 9.24
N GLY A 248 1.07 -8.19 10.44
CA GLY A 248 2.31 -8.92 10.71
C GLY A 248 3.57 -8.07 10.58
N PRO A 249 4.72 -8.67 10.22
CA PRO A 249 6.03 -8.02 10.29
C PRO A 249 6.23 -6.94 9.21
N LEU A 250 7.36 -6.25 9.27
CA LEU A 250 7.77 -5.27 8.28
C LEU A 250 7.79 -5.88 6.87
N ARG A 251 7.20 -5.17 5.91
CA ARG A 251 7.14 -5.54 4.50
C ARG A 251 7.81 -4.48 3.62
N PRO A 252 8.17 -4.78 2.37
CA PRO A 252 8.47 -3.76 1.36
C PRO A 252 7.36 -2.71 1.30
N TYR A 253 7.68 -1.50 0.83
CA TYR A 253 6.68 -0.46 0.67
C TYR A 253 5.78 -0.75 -0.55
N LEU A 254 4.46 -0.66 -0.37
CA LEU A 254 3.45 -0.74 -1.42
C LEU A 254 2.69 0.60 -1.51
N PRO A 255 2.76 1.32 -2.63
CA PRO A 255 2.06 2.59 -2.80
C PRO A 255 0.55 2.42 -2.94
N THR A 256 -0.18 3.46 -2.53
CA THR A 256 -1.64 3.54 -2.59
C THR A 256 -2.05 4.96 -3.00
N ARG A 257 -2.81 5.11 -4.10
CA ARG A 257 -3.27 6.40 -4.61
C ARG A 257 -4.78 6.54 -4.36
N THR A 258 -5.18 7.67 -3.77
CA THR A 258 -6.55 8.21 -3.59
C THR A 258 -7.71 7.21 -3.51
N THR A 259 -8.32 7.14 -2.32
CA THR A 259 -9.41 6.25 -1.85
C THR A 259 -8.94 4.92 -1.27
N ALA A 260 -9.80 4.27 -0.45
CA ALA A 260 -9.60 2.89 -0.03
C ALA A 260 -9.21 2.07 -1.24
N PRO A 261 -8.46 0.95 -1.09
CA PRO A 261 -8.54 0.00 -2.16
C PRO A 261 -10.04 -0.44 -2.27
N ALA A 262 -10.82 0.21 -3.13
CA ALA A 262 -11.16 -0.45 -4.37
C ALA A 262 -9.86 -0.46 -5.19
N SER A 263 -8.93 -1.33 -4.77
CA SER A 263 -7.66 -1.64 -5.41
C SER A 263 -7.18 -0.69 -6.50
N VAL A 264 -6.27 0.24 -6.17
CA VAL A 264 -5.73 1.11 -7.21
C VAL A 264 -4.46 0.50 -7.78
N ASP A 265 -4.63 -0.04 -8.99
CA ASP A 265 -3.65 -0.25 -10.06
C ASP A 265 -2.38 -1.05 -9.74
N GLY A 266 -2.68 -2.26 -9.28
CA GLY A 266 -1.97 -3.48 -9.61
C GLY A 266 -3.00 -4.61 -9.75
N LEU A 267 -4.04 -4.38 -10.55
CA LEU A 267 -5.02 -5.40 -10.91
C LEU A 267 -5.66 -6.27 -9.80
N GLN A 268 -5.81 -5.84 -8.54
CA GLN A 268 -6.20 -6.73 -7.42
C GLN A 268 -5.45 -8.08 -7.40
N GLY A 269 -4.15 -8.11 -7.71
CA GLY A 269 -3.43 -9.39 -7.83
C GLY A 269 -4.05 -10.32 -8.88
N GLY A 270 -4.51 -9.73 -9.98
CA GLY A 270 -5.23 -10.38 -11.07
C GLY A 270 -6.77 -10.36 -10.95
N ALA A 271 -7.38 -10.08 -9.80
CA ALA A 271 -8.85 -10.13 -9.66
C ALA A 271 -9.60 -8.87 -10.18
N GLY A 272 -8.88 -7.78 -10.42
CA GLY A 272 -9.42 -6.48 -10.85
C GLY A 272 -9.61 -6.44 -12.36
N TRP A 273 -10.43 -5.51 -12.85
CA TRP A 273 -10.59 -5.31 -14.28
C TRP A 273 -9.48 -4.40 -14.84
N PHE A 274 -8.86 -4.78 -15.95
CA PHE A 274 -7.84 -4.01 -16.68
C PHE A 274 -8.09 -4.03 -18.19
N GLU A 275 -7.60 -3.02 -18.89
CA GLU A 275 -7.60 -3.03 -20.35
C GLU A 275 -6.51 -3.94 -20.91
N ILE A 276 -6.88 -4.80 -21.84
CA ILE A 276 -5.96 -5.63 -22.62
C ILE A 276 -6.46 -5.74 -24.06
N THR A 277 -5.51 -5.71 -24.99
CA THR A 277 -5.77 -5.92 -26.42
C THR A 277 -5.70 -7.40 -26.73
N LEU A 278 -6.82 -7.96 -27.19
CA LEU A 278 -7.06 -9.38 -27.36
C LEU A 278 -7.64 -9.68 -28.75
N HIS A 279 -7.29 -10.83 -29.32
CA HIS A 279 -7.93 -11.31 -30.54
C HIS A 279 -9.23 -12.05 -30.18
N LEU A 280 -10.38 -11.43 -30.40
CA LEU A 280 -11.68 -11.98 -29.96
C LEU A 280 -12.55 -12.52 -31.12
N GLY A 281 -11.90 -13.00 -32.18
CA GLY A 281 -12.57 -13.55 -33.38
C GLY A 281 -12.88 -12.52 -34.48
N GLY A 282 -12.55 -11.25 -34.27
CA GLY A 282 -12.59 -10.20 -35.31
C GLY A 282 -11.35 -10.17 -36.20
N THR A 283 -11.40 -9.38 -37.28
CA THR A 283 -10.27 -9.19 -38.23
C THR A 283 -9.11 -8.37 -37.64
N LYS A 284 -9.31 -7.74 -36.48
CA LYS A 284 -8.31 -6.96 -35.75
C LYS A 284 -8.38 -7.29 -34.25
N PRO A 285 -7.28 -7.12 -33.51
CA PRO A 285 -7.31 -7.13 -32.06
C PRO A 285 -8.26 -6.06 -31.52
N GLU A 286 -8.96 -6.36 -30.43
CA GLU A 286 -9.86 -5.43 -29.73
C GLU A 286 -9.36 -5.18 -28.32
N THR A 287 -9.41 -3.93 -27.86
CA THR A 287 -9.17 -3.60 -26.44
C THR A 287 -10.45 -3.83 -25.65
N ARG A 288 -10.37 -4.69 -24.63
CA ARG A 288 -11.47 -5.01 -23.72
C ARG A 288 -11.02 -4.92 -22.27
N LEU A 289 -11.97 -4.85 -21.36
CA LEU A 289 -11.69 -5.04 -19.95
C LEU A 289 -11.60 -6.55 -19.68
N ALA A 290 -10.51 -6.99 -19.07
CA ALA A 290 -10.31 -8.36 -18.62
C ALA A 290 -10.02 -8.41 -17.12
N ARG A 291 -10.12 -9.58 -16.49
CA ARG A 291 -9.56 -9.89 -15.17
C ARG A 291 -9.11 -11.35 -15.12
N PHE A 292 -8.10 -11.69 -14.33
CA PHE A 292 -7.69 -13.08 -14.13
C PHE A 292 -8.71 -13.88 -13.31
N VAL A 293 -8.84 -15.14 -13.67
CA VAL A 293 -9.69 -16.11 -12.99
C VAL A 293 -8.84 -17.31 -12.59
N GLY A 294 -8.66 -17.49 -11.28
CA GLY A 294 -7.81 -18.56 -10.74
C GLY A 294 -6.31 -18.28 -10.85
N ALA A 295 -5.50 -19.25 -10.42
CA ALA A 295 -4.06 -19.11 -10.41
C ALA A 295 -3.46 -19.37 -11.80
N PRO A 296 -2.49 -18.57 -12.26
CA PRO A 296 -1.75 -18.87 -13.48
C PRO A 296 -0.85 -20.10 -13.29
N SER A 297 -0.57 -20.79 -14.38
CA SER A 297 0.41 -21.86 -14.46
C SER A 297 1.69 -21.37 -15.11
N TYR A 298 2.82 -21.98 -14.73
CA TYR A 298 4.15 -21.59 -15.19
C TYR A 298 4.87 -22.81 -15.75
N ARG A 299 5.33 -22.72 -17.00
CA ARG A 299 6.13 -23.75 -17.65
C ARG A 299 7.42 -23.15 -18.16
N MET A 300 8.56 -23.74 -17.78
CA MET A 300 9.84 -23.34 -18.34
C MET A 300 9.88 -23.72 -19.82
N HIS A 301 10.11 -22.73 -20.69
CA HIS A 301 10.21 -22.93 -22.14
C HIS A 301 11.67 -23.17 -22.54
N SER A 302 12.58 -22.33 -22.03
CA SER A 302 14.04 -22.46 -22.21
C SER A 302 14.75 -21.81 -21.02
N GLN A 303 16.09 -21.85 -20.98
CA GLN A 303 16.89 -21.30 -19.86
C GLN A 303 16.61 -19.82 -19.55
N ALA A 304 16.09 -19.04 -20.51
CA ALA A 304 15.81 -17.62 -20.34
C ALA A 304 14.31 -17.26 -20.39
N PHE A 305 13.43 -18.21 -20.73
CA PHE A 305 12.02 -17.92 -21.02
C PHE A 305 11.05 -18.90 -20.34
N TRP A 306 9.91 -18.35 -19.93
CA TRP A 306 8.81 -19.05 -19.31
C TRP A 306 7.52 -18.79 -20.07
N ASP A 307 6.77 -19.85 -20.33
CA ASP A 307 5.39 -19.75 -20.78
C ASP A 307 4.49 -19.65 -19.53
N VAL A 308 3.71 -18.58 -19.45
CA VAL A 308 2.78 -18.29 -18.35
C VAL A 308 1.36 -18.38 -18.90
N SER A 309 0.54 -19.32 -18.42
CA SER A 309 -0.82 -19.51 -18.91
C SER A 309 -1.84 -19.17 -17.83
N ALA A 310 -2.85 -18.38 -18.16
CA ALA A 310 -3.90 -17.98 -17.22
C ALA A 310 -5.25 -17.79 -17.91
N ALA A 311 -6.33 -17.98 -17.14
CA ALA A 311 -7.69 -17.70 -17.59
C ALA A 311 -8.06 -16.24 -17.30
N LEU A 312 -8.73 -15.61 -18.26
CA LEU A 312 -9.26 -14.25 -18.18
C LEU A 312 -10.79 -14.29 -18.32
N GLU A 313 -11.49 -13.46 -17.56
CA GLU A 313 -12.89 -13.07 -17.83
C GLU A 313 -12.86 -11.71 -18.53
N VAL A 314 -13.58 -11.56 -19.64
CA VAL A 314 -13.54 -10.40 -20.54
C VAL A 314 -14.94 -9.82 -20.72
N ARG A 315 -15.07 -8.48 -20.74
CA ARG A 315 -16.33 -7.74 -20.96
C ARG A 315 -16.16 -6.51 -21.84
#